data_AF-A0A959WB65-F1
#
_entry.id   AF-A0A959WB65-F1
#
_cell.length_a   1.000
_cell.length_b   1.000
_cell.length_c   1.000
_cell.angle_alpha   90.00
_cell.angle_beta   90.00
_cell.angle_gamma   90.00
#
_symmetry.space_group_name_H-M   'P 1'
#
loop_
_entity.id
_entity.type
_entity.pdbx_description
1 polymer ?
#
loop_
_entity_poly.entity_id
_entity_poly.type
_entity_poly.pdbx_seq_one_letter_code
_entity_poly.pdbx_strand_id
1 'polypeptide(L)'
;LIPDGELSEDWREATAQLARSTFSIFRNHPWTVDLPPGTEEGPNGIKHFEQSLTAVSGTGLDRDGMLDIIFMVDDYAFGAVLRRNMLNKAFADESGEEWVASQMRRLSELESGEYPLLKSFYEGEDPELLVQQAMEMINDDSRFERGLQILLDGIELRIQTGW
;
A
#
# COMPACT_ATOMS: atom_id res chain seq x y z
N LEU A 1 0.64 16.70 2.35
CA LEU A 1 0.06 17.62 3.37
C LEU A 1 -1.28 18.09 2.85
N ILE A 2 -2.27 18.10 3.73
CA ILE A 2 -3.56 18.72 3.42
C ILE A 2 -3.43 20.23 3.67
N PRO A 3 -3.97 21.12 2.82
CA PRO A 3 -3.95 22.55 3.08
C PRO A 3 -4.64 22.90 4.41
N ASP A 4 -4.22 24.02 5.02
CA ASP A 4 -4.76 24.43 6.31
C ASP A 4 -6.26 24.74 6.19
N GLY A 5 -7.07 24.16 7.08
CA GLY A 5 -8.53 24.30 7.08
C GLY A 5 -9.27 23.37 6.11
N GLU A 6 -8.58 22.52 5.34
CA GLU A 6 -9.19 21.53 4.45
C GLU A 6 -9.18 20.10 5.00
N LEU A 7 -8.45 19.86 6.10
CA LEU A 7 -8.46 18.59 6.81
C LEU A 7 -9.83 18.39 7.46
N SER A 8 -10.46 17.25 7.19
CA SER A 8 -11.76 16.89 7.78
C SER A 8 -11.71 16.85 9.31
N GLU A 9 -12.83 17.17 9.96
CA GLU A 9 -13.01 16.96 11.41
C GLU A 9 -13.40 15.51 11.74
N ASP A 10 -13.92 14.77 10.77
CA ASP A 10 -14.17 13.34 10.91
C ASP A 10 -12.84 12.58 10.79
N TRP A 11 -12.47 11.82 11.83
CA TRP A 11 -11.19 11.12 11.91
C TRP A 11 -10.97 10.22 10.70
N ARG A 12 -12.02 9.52 10.26
CA ARG A 12 -11.93 8.51 9.21
C ARG A 12 -11.65 9.17 7.87
N GLU A 13 -12.37 10.24 7.54
CA GLU A 13 -12.12 11.01 6.32
C GLU A 13 -10.78 11.75 6.38
N ALA A 14 -10.41 12.33 7.52
CA ALA A 14 -9.13 13.04 7.69
C ALA A 14 -7.93 12.09 7.47
N THR A 15 -7.98 10.90 8.06
CA THR A 15 -6.99 9.85 7.85
C THR A 15 -6.97 9.38 6.39
N ALA A 16 -8.14 9.25 5.74
CA ALA A 16 -8.20 8.91 4.32
C ALA A 16 -7.59 10.00 3.41
N GLN A 17 -7.86 11.29 3.68
CA GLN A 17 -7.24 12.42 2.98
C GLN A 17 -5.72 12.37 3.07
N LEU A 18 -5.19 12.18 4.29
CA LEU A 18 -3.76 12.07 4.53
C LEU A 18 -3.15 10.87 3.81
N ALA A 19 -3.77 9.70 3.89
CA ALA A 19 -3.31 8.49 3.19
C ALA A 19 -3.23 8.69 1.67
N ARG A 20 -4.25 9.31 1.07
CA ARG A 20 -4.28 9.64 -0.36
C ARG A 20 -3.18 10.65 -0.72
N SER A 21 -2.96 11.66 0.12
CA SER A 21 -1.86 12.62 -0.07
C SER A 21 -0.51 11.91 -0.01
N THR A 22 -0.28 11.04 0.97
CA THR A 22 0.97 10.29 1.17
C THR A 22 1.22 9.35 -0.02
N PHE A 23 0.21 8.57 -0.41
CA PHE A 23 0.26 7.70 -1.58
C PHE A 23 0.59 8.47 -2.87
N SER A 24 -0.06 9.61 -3.10
CA SER A 24 0.21 10.45 -4.27
C SER A 24 1.65 10.97 -4.30
N ILE A 25 2.19 11.38 -3.15
CA ILE A 25 3.59 11.84 -3.04
C ILE A 25 4.55 10.68 -3.37
N PHE A 26 4.40 9.54 -2.72
CA PHE A 26 5.25 8.38 -2.97
C PHE A 26 5.16 7.90 -4.42
N ARG A 27 3.96 7.88 -5.00
CA ARG A 27 3.73 7.49 -6.40
C ARG A 27 4.40 8.45 -7.39
N ASN A 28 4.29 9.76 -7.16
CA ASN A 28 4.91 10.77 -8.04
C ASN A 28 6.42 10.91 -7.82
N HIS A 29 6.93 10.48 -6.66
CA HIS A 29 8.33 10.55 -6.28
C HIS A 29 8.82 9.16 -5.80
N PRO A 30 8.88 8.15 -6.69
CA PRO A 30 9.09 6.75 -6.30
C PRO A 30 10.42 6.47 -5.60
N TRP A 31 11.41 7.36 -5.71
CA TRP A 31 12.68 7.26 -4.98
C TRP A 31 12.52 7.44 -3.46
N THR A 32 11.42 8.03 -3.00
CA THR A 32 11.17 8.30 -1.57
C THR A 32 11.01 7.03 -0.75
N VAL A 33 10.45 5.96 -1.32
CA VAL A 33 10.28 4.68 -0.62
C VAL A 33 11.55 3.83 -0.58
N ASP A 34 12.60 4.26 -1.29
CA ASP A 34 13.93 3.61 -1.28
C ASP A 34 14.91 4.29 -0.29
N LEU A 35 14.47 5.31 0.46
CA LEU A 35 15.32 6.04 1.41
C LEU A 35 15.75 5.16 2.59
N PRO A 36 17.00 5.30 3.07
CA PRO A 36 17.48 4.52 4.20
C PRO A 36 16.77 4.91 5.51
N PRO A 37 16.58 3.96 6.44
CA PRO A 37 16.07 4.26 7.77
C PRO A 37 16.91 5.33 8.47
N GLY A 38 16.25 6.23 9.21
CA GLY A 38 16.92 7.31 9.96
C GLY A 38 17.26 8.55 9.12
N THR A 39 16.74 8.66 7.90
CA THR A 39 16.72 9.93 7.16
C THR A 39 15.95 10.96 7.97
N GLU A 40 16.55 12.14 8.19
CA GLU A 40 15.95 13.18 9.04
C GLU A 40 14.68 13.75 8.41
N GLU A 41 13.62 13.82 9.22
CA GLU A 41 12.33 14.37 8.79
C GLU A 41 12.44 15.88 8.60
N GLY A 42 12.22 16.34 7.37
CA GLY A 42 12.12 17.76 7.08
C GLY A 42 10.86 18.40 7.69
N PRO A 43 10.70 19.74 7.62
CA PRO A 43 9.54 20.44 8.18
C PRO A 43 8.18 19.91 7.68
N ASN A 44 8.13 19.41 6.45
CA ASN A 44 6.92 18.82 5.90
C ASN A 44 6.59 17.44 6.51
N GLY A 45 7.59 16.64 6.87
CA GLY A 45 7.38 15.37 7.57
C GLY A 45 6.83 15.61 8.98
N ILE A 46 7.39 16.59 9.70
CA ILE A 46 6.88 17.01 11.01
C ILE A 46 5.44 17.53 10.89
N LYS A 47 5.14 18.39 9.91
CA LYS A 47 3.77 18.89 9.69
C LYS A 47 2.80 17.77 9.29
N HIS A 48 3.26 16.76 8.55
CA HIS A 48 2.45 15.60 8.21
C HIS A 48 2.09 14.81 9.46
N PHE A 49 3.07 14.53 10.32
CA PHE A 49 2.83 13.82 11.58
C PHE A 49 1.88 14.59 12.51
N GLU A 50 2.00 15.91 12.60
CA GLU A 50 1.06 16.76 13.34
C GLU A 50 -0.38 16.66 12.79
N GLN A 51 -0.54 16.67 11.45
CA GLN A 51 -1.85 16.48 10.81
C GLN A 51 -2.41 15.07 11.07
N SER A 52 -1.56 14.04 11.04
CA SER A 52 -1.95 12.66 11.34
C SER A 52 -2.40 12.50 12.79
N LEU A 53 -1.67 13.11 13.74
CA LEU A 53 -2.10 13.17 15.15
C LEU A 53 -3.43 13.91 15.31
N THR A 54 -3.59 15.05 14.63
CA THR A 54 -4.84 15.83 14.64
C THR A 54 -6.01 14.98 14.15
N ALA A 55 -5.84 14.27 13.03
CA ALA A 55 -6.87 13.42 12.42
C ALA A 55 -7.37 12.34 13.40
N VAL A 56 -6.46 11.67 14.13
CA VAL A 56 -6.83 10.57 15.02
C VAL A 56 -7.17 11.01 16.46
N SER A 57 -6.96 12.28 16.80
CA SER A 57 -7.18 12.80 18.16
C SER A 57 -8.62 12.66 18.67
N GLY A 58 -9.60 12.65 17.76
CA GLY A 58 -11.02 12.49 18.07
C GLY A 58 -11.49 11.06 18.30
N THR A 59 -10.63 10.05 18.13
CA THR A 59 -10.99 8.62 18.21
C THR A 59 -11.24 8.13 19.64
N GLY A 60 -10.75 8.87 20.65
CA GLY A 60 -10.83 8.47 22.06
C GLY A 60 -9.80 7.41 22.48
N LEU A 61 -8.89 7.02 21.58
CA LEU A 61 -7.78 6.11 21.88
C LEU A 61 -6.70 6.79 22.72
N ASP A 62 -5.89 5.98 23.40
CA ASP A 62 -4.67 6.46 24.02
C ASP A 62 -3.56 6.69 22.98
N ARG A 63 -2.39 7.12 23.48
CA ARG A 63 -1.23 7.41 22.62
C ARG A 63 -0.85 6.24 21.72
N ASP A 64 -0.86 5.03 22.26
CA ASP A 64 -0.37 3.87 21.54
C ASP A 64 -1.36 3.49 20.43
N GLY A 65 -2.68 3.54 20.72
CA GLY A 65 -3.69 3.31 19.70
C GLY A 65 -3.73 4.38 18.60
N MET A 66 -3.49 5.65 18.93
CA MET A 66 -3.34 6.69 17.91
C MET A 66 -2.14 6.42 16.98
N LEU A 67 -0.99 6.03 17.54
CA LEU A 67 0.21 5.73 16.76
C LEU A 67 0.00 4.50 15.87
N ASP A 68 -0.66 3.46 16.38
CA ASP A 68 -1.00 2.28 15.61
C ASP A 68 -1.82 2.64 14.36
N ILE A 69 -2.84 3.50 14.48
CA ILE A 69 -3.63 3.95 13.31
C ILE A 69 -2.76 4.67 12.29
N ILE A 70 -1.95 5.64 12.75
CA ILE A 70 -1.10 6.45 11.89
C ILE A 70 -0.14 5.54 11.11
N PHE A 71 0.59 4.68 11.81
CA PHE A 71 1.58 3.81 11.17
C PHE A 71 0.94 2.77 10.26
N MET A 72 -0.18 2.15 10.64
CA MET A 72 -0.87 1.20 9.76
C MET A 72 -1.28 1.81 8.42
N VAL A 73 -1.79 3.05 8.44
CA VAL A 73 -2.25 3.74 7.24
C VAL A 73 -1.08 4.22 6.38
N ASP A 74 -0.04 4.76 7.01
CA ASP A 74 1.17 5.19 6.29
C ASP A 74 1.93 3.99 5.70
N ASP A 75 2.05 2.88 6.44
CA ASP A 75 2.66 1.63 5.98
C ASP A 75 1.86 1.03 4.81
N TYR A 76 0.53 1.15 4.82
CA TYR A 76 -0.30 0.71 3.71
C TYR A 76 0.00 1.53 2.44
N ALA A 77 0.08 2.85 2.54
CA ALA A 77 0.43 3.72 1.42
C ALA A 77 1.86 3.48 0.91
N PHE A 78 2.82 3.35 1.83
CA PHE A 78 4.21 3.04 1.54
C PHE A 78 4.34 1.68 0.83
N GLY A 79 3.75 0.63 1.40
CA GLY A 79 3.82 -0.73 0.88
C GLY A 79 3.12 -0.91 -0.47
N ALA A 80 2.07 -0.13 -0.74
CA ALA A 80 1.43 -0.09 -2.06
C ALA A 80 2.40 0.42 -3.14
N VAL A 81 3.09 1.54 -2.87
CA VAL A 81 4.06 2.12 -3.81
C VAL A 81 5.35 1.29 -3.90
N LEU A 82 5.87 0.80 -2.78
CA LEU A 82 7.07 -0.04 -2.77
C LEU A 82 6.88 -1.29 -3.65
N ARG A 83 5.75 -1.98 -3.52
CA ARG A 83 5.44 -3.15 -4.36
C ARG A 83 5.35 -2.78 -5.83
N ARG A 84 4.68 -1.67 -6.16
CA ARG A 84 4.61 -1.15 -7.52
C ARG A 84 6.00 -0.86 -8.10
N ASN A 85 6.86 -0.20 -7.32
CA ASN A 85 8.22 0.14 -7.74
C ASN A 85 9.08 -1.10 -7.96
N MET A 86 9.03 -2.07 -7.04
CA MET A 86 9.76 -3.33 -7.17
C MET A 86 9.39 -4.07 -8.45
N LEU A 87 8.09 -4.17 -8.74
CA LEU A 87 7.61 -4.88 -9.92
C LEU A 87 7.93 -4.09 -11.18
N ASN A 88 7.60 -2.80 -11.25
CA ASN A 88 7.95 -1.98 -12.41
C ASN A 88 9.46 -1.98 -12.72
N LYS A 89 10.34 -1.99 -11.70
CA LYS A 89 11.80 -2.17 -11.90
C LYS A 89 12.13 -3.54 -12.50
N ALA A 90 11.50 -4.61 -12.03
CA ALA A 90 11.71 -5.97 -12.57
C ALA A 90 11.27 -6.10 -14.04
N PHE A 91 10.27 -5.33 -14.49
CA PHE A 91 9.80 -5.34 -15.87
C PHE A 91 10.49 -4.35 -16.81
N ALA A 92 11.11 -3.29 -16.28
CA ALA A 92 11.73 -2.23 -17.08
C ALA A 92 13.19 -2.51 -17.49
N ASP A 93 13.84 -3.51 -16.88
CA ASP A 93 15.19 -3.94 -17.24
C ASP A 93 15.16 -4.91 -18.45
N GLU A 94 16.28 -5.08 -19.16
CA GLU A 94 16.42 -5.94 -20.36
C GLU A 94 16.00 -7.41 -20.12
N SER A 95 15.83 -7.80 -18.86
CA SER A 95 15.41 -9.12 -18.41
C SER A 95 13.91 -9.27 -18.13
N GLY A 96 13.05 -8.27 -18.41
CA GLY A 96 11.61 -8.35 -18.10
C GLY A 96 10.91 -9.57 -18.71
N GLU A 97 11.13 -9.84 -20.00
CA GLU A 97 10.63 -11.05 -20.66
C GLU A 97 11.23 -12.33 -20.09
N GLU A 98 12.52 -12.31 -19.72
CA GLU A 98 13.22 -13.45 -19.13
C GLU A 98 12.78 -13.72 -17.69
N TRP A 99 12.45 -12.67 -16.93
CA TRP A 99 11.86 -12.73 -15.60
C TRP A 99 10.47 -13.33 -15.69
N VAL A 100 9.63 -12.85 -16.62
CA VAL A 100 8.32 -13.45 -16.91
C VAL A 100 8.49 -14.91 -17.27
N ALA A 101 9.31 -15.24 -18.27
CA ALA A 101 9.57 -16.63 -18.66
C ALA A 101 10.10 -17.50 -17.51
N SER A 102 10.88 -16.93 -16.58
CA SER A 102 11.33 -17.63 -15.37
C SER A 102 10.19 -17.91 -14.38
N GLN A 103 9.26 -16.96 -14.22
CA GLN A 103 8.07 -17.16 -13.39
C GLN A 103 7.16 -18.22 -14.01
N MET A 104 6.95 -18.15 -15.34
CA MET A 104 6.16 -19.13 -16.10
C MET A 104 6.73 -20.55 -15.97
N ARG A 105 8.06 -20.69 -16.08
CA ARG A 105 8.75 -21.96 -15.88
C ARG A 105 8.61 -22.47 -14.45
N ARG A 106 8.78 -21.59 -13.46
CA ARG A 106 8.57 -21.95 -12.05
C ARG A 106 7.13 -22.41 -11.80
N LEU A 107 6.14 -21.73 -12.37
CA LEU A 107 4.73 -22.08 -12.22
C LEU A 107 4.39 -23.43 -12.88
N SER A 108 4.99 -23.73 -14.03
CA SER A 108 4.83 -25.05 -14.68
C SER A 108 5.58 -26.18 -13.97
N GLU A 109 6.65 -25.88 -13.24
CA GLU A 109 7.38 -26.83 -12.39
C GLU A 109 6.67 -27.15 -11.06
N LEU A 110 5.60 -26.42 -10.70
CA LEU A 110 4.75 -26.67 -9.52
C LEU A 110 3.87 -27.95 -9.65
N GLU A 111 4.36 -28.97 -10.35
CA GLU A 111 3.73 -30.29 -10.44
C GLU A 111 3.75 -31.05 -9.11
N SER A 112 4.57 -30.63 -8.14
CA SER A 112 4.51 -31.19 -6.79
C SER A 112 3.18 -30.79 -6.16
N GLY A 113 2.41 -31.76 -5.64
CA GLY A 113 1.14 -31.53 -4.94
C GLY A 113 1.25 -30.69 -3.65
N GLU A 114 2.36 -29.99 -3.46
CA GLU A 114 2.69 -29.13 -2.31
C GLU A 114 1.95 -27.78 -2.36
N TYR A 115 1.51 -27.31 -3.54
CA TYR A 115 0.86 -26.00 -3.70
C TYR A 115 -0.52 -26.10 -4.38
N PRO A 116 -1.51 -26.81 -3.79
CA PRO A 116 -2.79 -27.08 -4.43
C PRO A 116 -3.60 -25.81 -4.77
N LEU A 117 -3.58 -24.79 -3.91
CA LEU A 117 -4.29 -23.53 -4.16
C LEU A 117 -3.64 -22.74 -5.31
N LEU A 118 -2.31 -22.71 -5.36
CA LEU A 118 -1.57 -22.02 -6.40
C LEU A 118 -1.80 -22.67 -7.76
N LYS A 119 -1.79 -24.01 -7.80
CA LYS A 119 -2.17 -24.77 -8.99
C LYS A 119 -3.58 -24.42 -9.45
N SER A 120 -4.57 -24.46 -8.55
CA SER A 120 -5.96 -24.17 -8.91
C SER A 120 -6.18 -22.75 -9.44
N PHE A 121 -5.30 -21.81 -9.07
CA PHE A 121 -5.38 -20.42 -9.51
C PHE A 121 -4.84 -20.21 -10.95
N TYR A 122 -3.94 -21.08 -11.43
CA TYR A 122 -3.32 -20.97 -12.75
C TYR A 122 -3.73 -22.08 -13.74
N GLU A 123 -4.41 -23.12 -13.27
CA GLU A 123 -4.80 -24.27 -14.09
C GLU A 123 -5.77 -23.84 -15.21
N GLY A 124 -5.34 -24.04 -16.47
CA GLY A 124 -6.13 -23.71 -17.64
C GLY A 124 -6.05 -22.25 -18.10
N GLU A 125 -5.33 -21.41 -17.38
CA GLU A 125 -5.11 -20.00 -17.73
C GLU A 125 -3.87 -19.82 -18.61
N ASP A 126 -3.90 -18.81 -19.49
CA ASP A 126 -2.70 -18.40 -20.25
C ASP A 126 -1.76 -17.65 -19.31
N PRO A 127 -0.55 -18.16 -19.05
CA PRO A 127 0.25 -17.56 -18.02
C PRO A 127 0.90 -16.21 -18.46
N GLU A 128 0.94 -15.88 -19.76
CA GLU A 128 1.30 -14.53 -20.24
C GLU A 128 0.21 -13.52 -19.88
N LEU A 129 -1.05 -13.90 -20.08
CA LEU A 129 -2.22 -13.11 -19.68
C LEU A 129 -2.27 -12.89 -18.16
N LEU A 130 -1.94 -13.91 -17.37
CA LEU A 130 -1.89 -13.80 -15.91
C LEU A 130 -0.87 -12.77 -15.43
N VAL A 131 0.30 -12.72 -16.06
CA VAL A 131 1.31 -11.71 -15.75
C VAL A 131 0.84 -10.32 -16.16
N GLN A 132 0.24 -10.18 -17.34
CA GLN A 132 -0.32 -8.90 -17.78
C GLN A 132 -1.40 -8.40 -16.81
N GLN A 133 -2.35 -9.25 -16.42
CA GLN A 133 -3.41 -8.92 -15.47
C GLN A 133 -2.86 -8.54 -14.10
N ALA A 134 -1.83 -9.24 -13.61
CA ALA A 134 -1.15 -8.87 -12.37
C ALA A 134 -0.58 -7.45 -12.48
N MET A 135 0.06 -7.11 -13.60
CA MET A 135 0.65 -5.79 -13.83
C MET A 135 -0.38 -4.67 -13.93
N GLU A 136 -1.49 -4.92 -14.60
CA GLU A 136 -2.63 -4.01 -14.65
C GLU A 136 -3.18 -3.78 -13.23
N MET A 137 -3.36 -4.85 -12.44
CA MET A 137 -3.83 -4.77 -11.06
C MET A 137 -2.88 -3.99 -10.14
N ILE A 138 -1.56 -4.11 -10.34
CA ILE A 138 -0.56 -3.40 -9.52
C ILE A 138 -0.48 -1.92 -9.85
N ASN A 139 -0.72 -1.56 -11.12
CA ASN A 139 -0.73 -0.16 -11.56
C ASN A 139 -2.12 0.50 -11.47
N ASP A 140 -3.16 -0.26 -11.12
CA ASP A 140 -4.50 0.24 -10.85
C ASP A 140 -4.54 0.99 -9.50
N ASP A 141 -4.52 2.32 -9.56
CA ASP A 141 -4.62 3.17 -8.37
C ASP A 141 -5.95 2.95 -7.60
N SER A 142 -7.00 2.45 -8.24
CA SER A 142 -8.26 2.12 -7.53
C SER A 142 -8.11 0.93 -6.57
N ARG A 143 -7.07 0.11 -6.74
CA ARG A 143 -6.67 -0.92 -5.78
C ARG A 143 -6.24 -0.32 -4.43
N PHE A 144 -5.51 0.80 -4.47
CA PHE A 144 -5.13 1.52 -3.25
C PHE A 144 -6.38 2.03 -2.53
N GLU A 145 -7.30 2.67 -3.24
CA GLU A 145 -8.52 3.19 -2.61
C GLU A 145 -9.36 2.06 -1.99
N ARG A 146 -9.55 0.92 -2.68
CA ARG A 146 -10.28 -0.22 -2.12
C ARG A 146 -9.65 -0.74 -0.83
N GLY A 147 -8.33 -0.93 -0.80
CA GLY A 147 -7.67 -1.45 0.40
C GLY A 147 -7.58 -0.41 1.53
N LEU A 148 -7.49 0.88 1.21
CA LEU A 148 -7.60 1.96 2.20
C LEU A 148 -8.96 1.91 2.90
N GLN A 149 -10.05 1.77 2.14
CA GLN A 149 -11.39 1.68 2.75
C GLN A 149 -11.51 0.43 3.63
N ILE A 150 -11.03 -0.74 3.17
CA ILE A 150 -11.05 -1.98 3.97
C ILE A 150 -10.25 -1.81 5.27
N LEU A 151 -9.08 -1.18 5.21
CA LEU A 151 -8.25 -0.93 6.39
C LEU A 151 -8.97 0.00 7.38
N LEU A 152 -9.56 1.09 6.89
CA LEU A 152 -10.30 2.03 7.71
C LEU A 152 -11.56 1.41 8.33
N ASP A 153 -12.28 0.56 7.60
CA ASP A 153 -13.42 -0.19 8.12
C ASP A 153 -12.98 -1.12 9.28
N GLY A 154 -11.82 -1.78 9.13
CA GLY A 154 -11.25 -2.62 10.18
C GLY A 154 -10.84 -1.82 11.42
N ILE A 155 -10.21 -0.66 11.22
CA ILE A 155 -9.82 0.26 12.31
C ILE A 155 -11.06 0.79 13.03
N GLU A 156 -12.08 1.24 12.30
CA GLU A 156 -13.34 1.74 12.85
C GLU A 156 -14.04 0.67 13.69
N LEU A 157 -14.11 -0.57 13.18
CA LEU A 157 -14.68 -1.69 13.91
C LEU A 157 -13.91 -1.97 15.21
N ARG A 158 -12.57 -1.89 15.21
CA ARG A 158 -11.76 -2.07 16.43
C ARG A 158 -11.99 -0.95 17.43
N ILE A 159 -12.05 0.30 17.00
CA ILE A 159 -12.42 1.43 17.88
C ILE A 159 -13.78 1.16 18.55
N GLN A 160 -14.77 0.65 17.81
CA GLN A 160 -16.12 0.39 18.33
C GLN A 160 -16.22 -0.82 19.26
N THR A 161 -15.41 -1.86 19.01
CA THR A 161 -15.51 -3.16 19.69
C THR A 161 -14.45 -3.39 20.76
N GLY A 162 -13.42 -2.54 20.79
CA GLY A 162 -12.23 -2.65 21.63
C GLY A 162 -10.96 -2.61 20.79
N TRP A 163 -10.14 -1.59 21.07
CA TRP A 163 -8.81 -1.45 20.48
C TRP A 163 -7.91 -2.60 20.89
#